data_AF-H1V0L9-F1
#
_entry.id   AF-H1V0L9-F1
#
_cell.length_a   1.000
_cell.length_b   1.000
_cell.length_c   1.000
_cell.angle_alpha   90.00
_cell.angle_beta   90.00
_cell.angle_gamma   90.00
#
_symmetry.space_group_name_H-M   'P 1'
#
loop_
_entity.id
_entity.type
_entity.pdbx_description
1 polymer ?
#
loop_
_entity_poly.entity_id
_entity_poly.type
_entity_poly.pdbx_seq_one_letter_code
_entity_poly.pdbx_strand_id
1 'polypeptide(L)'
;MEYKVVDVEKDPAPEFLGAYDVILSTNCIHATRDLVASTRNIRRMLRPDGLLCLVELTRNLYWFDLVFGLLEGWWLFEDGRQHALAGEKRWEQALQKAGFAWVDWSRSSTRESETLRVITASAHNAVPAPAPAPAPGLVHNPSTTQQGVQTILFKDVDGLQLHADIYYPEAAVSLGKKLPVALMIHGGGHIMLSRNDIRPRQTEMLLKSGFLPVSVDYRLCPEVTLTEGPMADVADALSWVRNALPSLLRPGFAIDTNKVVAVGWSTGGHLAMTLAWTSLARQVAPPTAILAFYSPLDYEDDFWMRPNVPRGATSDPAESFPLDARIWDGGVFETARVDRLALHMNAHGRTLHVLLNGLDKTTRQPPAAPTSSEIAAVSPLARVRAGHYATPTFIIHPREDDLIPWQQADRTWRALRDRGVDAELRLVEGVPHLFDLARTMNDAAERAVVEGYEFLCQHVGVSLPL
;
A
#
# COMPACT_ATOMS: atom_id res chain seq x y z
N MET A 1 5.36 29.02 8.70
CA MET A 1 5.06 28.11 9.82
C MET A 1 5.74 28.69 11.05
N GLU A 2 4.97 28.99 12.08
CA GLU A 2 5.46 29.57 13.34
C GLU A 2 5.29 28.52 14.43
N TYR A 3 6.29 28.35 15.28
CA TYR A 3 6.28 27.36 16.35
C TYR A 3 6.13 28.06 17.70
N LYS A 4 5.15 27.64 18.50
CA LYS A 4 4.91 28.16 19.85
C LYS A 4 4.59 27.02 20.79
N VAL A 5 5.00 27.18 22.04
CA VAL A 5 4.62 26.27 23.13
C VAL A 5 3.26 26.72 23.66
N VAL A 6 2.31 25.80 23.72
CA VAL A 6 0.97 26.04 24.28
C VAL A 6 0.70 24.99 25.34
N ASP A 7 0.43 25.44 26.55
CA ASP A 7 -0.05 24.60 27.65
C ASP A 7 -1.58 24.71 27.70
N VAL A 8 -2.27 23.68 27.20
CA VAL A 8 -3.73 23.66 27.09
C VAL A 8 -4.44 23.57 28.44
N GLU A 9 -3.72 23.25 29.52
CA GLU A 9 -4.28 23.22 30.88
C GLU A 9 -4.40 24.62 31.50
N LYS A 10 -3.73 25.62 30.91
CA LYS A 10 -3.75 27.02 31.36
C LYS A 10 -4.63 27.89 30.48
N ASP A 11 -5.00 29.05 31.02
CA ASP A 11 -5.69 30.08 30.25
C ASP A 11 -4.91 30.42 28.97
N PRO A 12 -5.56 30.37 27.78
CA PRO A 12 -4.88 30.69 26.53
C PRO A 12 -4.48 32.16 26.52
N ALA A 13 -3.29 32.43 26.01
CA ALA A 13 -2.77 33.77 25.86
C ALA A 13 -3.69 34.61 24.93
N PRO A 14 -3.81 35.94 25.13
CA PRO A 14 -4.75 36.78 24.39
C PRO A 14 -4.65 36.64 22.86
N GLU A 15 -3.45 36.42 22.33
CA GLU A 15 -3.18 36.23 20.91
C GLU A 15 -3.77 34.94 20.31
N PHE A 16 -4.11 33.95 21.14
CA PHE A 16 -4.70 32.68 20.69
C PHE A 16 -6.22 32.68 20.73
N LEU A 17 -6.84 33.64 21.42
CA LEU A 17 -8.30 33.69 21.57
C LEU A 17 -9.00 33.92 20.23
N GLY A 18 -9.82 32.94 19.80
CA GLY A 18 -10.54 32.99 18.54
C GLY A 18 -9.64 33.09 17.29
N ALA A 19 -8.37 32.73 17.39
CA ALA A 19 -7.38 32.93 16.35
C ALA A 19 -7.38 31.82 15.28
N TYR A 20 -7.98 30.67 15.57
CA TYR A 20 -7.83 29.48 14.73
C TYR A 20 -9.17 28.99 14.14
N ASP A 21 -9.17 28.71 12.84
CA ASP A 21 -10.27 28.03 12.14
C ASP A 21 -10.31 26.53 12.51
N VAL A 22 -9.13 25.91 12.61
CA VAL A 22 -8.98 24.49 12.90
C VAL A 22 -7.87 24.29 13.92
N ILE A 23 -8.12 23.45 14.92
CA ILE A 23 -7.09 22.94 15.83
C ILE A 23 -7.02 21.43 15.66
N LEU A 24 -5.82 20.94 15.35
CA LEU A 24 -5.50 19.52 15.24
C LEU A 24 -4.65 19.11 16.46
N SER A 25 -5.04 18.04 17.14
CA SER A 25 -4.26 17.46 18.24
C SER A 25 -4.15 15.96 18.05
N THR A 26 -2.95 15.42 18.23
CA THR A 26 -2.68 13.98 18.07
C THR A 26 -2.14 13.41 19.37
N ASN A 27 -2.94 12.58 20.06
CA ASN A 27 -2.58 11.85 21.28
C ASN A 27 -1.91 12.72 22.35
N CYS A 28 -2.50 13.88 22.63
CA CYS A 28 -1.93 14.84 23.56
C CYS A 28 -2.94 15.25 24.64
N ILE A 29 -4.22 15.35 24.30
CA ILE A 29 -5.20 15.89 25.25
C ILE A 29 -5.55 14.87 26.32
N HIS A 30 -5.48 13.57 26.02
CA HIS A 30 -5.67 12.51 27.02
C HIS A 30 -4.66 12.61 28.18
N ALA A 31 -3.47 13.16 27.96
CA ALA A 31 -2.43 13.28 28.98
C ALA A 31 -2.63 14.47 29.95
N THR A 32 -3.67 15.28 29.76
CA THR A 32 -4.02 16.39 30.66
C THR A 32 -4.75 15.91 31.91
N ARG A 33 -4.76 16.72 32.98
CA ARG A 33 -5.44 16.40 34.24
C ARG A 33 -6.96 16.34 34.07
N ASP A 34 -7.52 17.30 33.35
CA ASP A 34 -8.97 17.43 33.14
C ASP A 34 -9.30 17.69 31.67
N LEU A 35 -9.99 16.73 31.06
CA LEU A 35 -10.38 16.82 29.64
C LEU A 35 -11.31 18.00 29.36
N VAL A 36 -12.21 18.33 30.28
CA VAL A 36 -13.17 19.44 30.13
C VAL A 36 -12.44 20.77 30.21
N ALA A 37 -11.53 20.94 31.17
CA ALA A 37 -10.75 22.16 31.32
C ALA A 37 -9.89 22.42 30.08
N SER A 38 -9.12 21.41 29.66
CA SER A 38 -8.24 21.50 28.48
C SER A 38 -9.03 21.77 27.20
N THR A 39 -10.12 21.05 26.97
CA THR A 39 -10.95 21.28 25.78
C THR A 39 -11.72 22.59 25.84
N ARG A 40 -12.01 23.15 27.02
CA ARG A 40 -12.59 24.51 27.16
C ARG A 40 -11.59 25.59 26.78
N ASN A 41 -10.32 25.43 27.12
CA ASN A 41 -9.27 26.34 26.68
C ASN A 41 -9.07 26.25 25.16
N ILE A 42 -9.07 25.04 24.60
CA ILE A 42 -9.07 24.83 23.13
C ILE A 42 -10.27 25.50 22.47
N ARG A 43 -11.47 25.35 23.05
CA ARG A 43 -12.68 26.01 22.56
C ARG A 43 -12.54 27.52 22.49
N ARG A 44 -11.87 28.15 23.46
CA ARG A 44 -11.61 29.61 23.47
C ARG A 44 -10.60 30.04 22.42
N MET A 45 -9.68 29.15 22.03
CA MET A 45 -8.72 29.41 20.96
C MET A 45 -9.34 29.31 19.56
N LEU A 46 -10.38 28.48 19.41
CA LEU A 46 -11.14 28.36 18.17
C LEU A 46 -12.06 29.56 17.94
N ARG A 47 -12.18 29.94 16.67
CA ARG A 47 -13.26 30.82 16.19
C ARG A 47 -14.65 30.25 16.54
N PRO A 48 -15.72 31.07 16.57
CA PRO A 48 -17.07 30.58 16.85
C PRO A 48 -17.54 29.45 15.93
N ASP A 49 -17.11 29.45 14.67
CA ASP A 49 -17.37 28.47 13.62
C ASP A 49 -16.24 27.44 13.42
N GLY A 50 -15.23 27.46 14.29
CA GLY A 50 -14.05 26.61 14.18
C GLY A 50 -14.31 25.13 14.47
N LEU A 51 -13.35 24.30 14.04
CA LEU A 51 -13.37 22.85 14.19
C LEU A 51 -12.19 22.36 15.04
N LEU A 52 -12.49 21.56 16.05
CA LEU A 52 -11.51 20.74 16.75
C LEU A 52 -11.45 19.36 16.11
N CYS A 53 -10.24 18.86 15.85
CA CYS A 53 -10.01 17.48 15.44
C CYS A 53 -8.95 16.85 16.35
N LEU A 54 -9.36 15.79 17.06
CA LEU A 54 -8.53 15.01 17.95
C LEU A 54 -8.24 13.66 17.31
N VAL A 55 -6.99 13.23 17.31
CA VAL A 55 -6.57 11.89 16.94
C VAL A 55 -6.11 11.20 18.22
N GLU A 56 -7.00 10.42 18.83
CA GLU A 56 -6.82 9.92 20.21
C GLU A 56 -6.99 8.40 20.28
N LEU A 57 -6.21 7.76 21.14
CA LEU A 57 -6.42 6.37 21.52
C LEU A 57 -7.67 6.25 22.41
N THR A 58 -8.61 5.37 22.03
CA THR A 58 -9.91 5.22 22.70
C THR A 58 -10.11 3.85 23.36
N ARG A 59 -9.11 2.98 23.29
CA ARG A 59 -9.09 1.67 23.97
C ARG A 59 -7.77 1.49 24.69
N ASN A 60 -7.81 0.81 25.83
CA ASN A 60 -6.61 0.50 26.60
C ASN A 60 -5.80 -0.56 25.86
N LEU A 61 -4.52 -0.27 25.66
CA LEU A 61 -3.55 -1.23 25.15
C LEU A 61 -2.59 -1.53 26.30
N TYR A 62 -2.69 -2.71 26.91
CA TYR A 62 -1.93 -3.03 28.12
C TYR A 62 -0.41 -2.92 27.96
N TRP A 63 0.10 -3.12 26.74
CA TRP A 63 1.52 -2.92 26.46
C TRP A 63 1.94 -1.44 26.44
N PHE A 64 1.02 -0.51 26.15
CA PHE A 64 1.29 0.92 26.29
C PHE A 64 1.57 1.28 27.75
N ASP A 65 0.85 0.69 28.70
CA ASP A 65 1.08 0.96 30.13
C ASP A 65 2.45 0.45 30.59
N LEU A 66 2.97 -0.62 29.98
CA LEU A 66 4.32 -1.12 30.27
C LEU A 66 5.43 -0.17 29.77
N VAL A 67 5.15 0.60 28.72
CA VAL A 67 6.14 1.51 28.10
C VAL A 67 5.97 2.94 28.60
N PHE A 68 4.77 3.48 28.49
CA PHE A 68 4.44 4.87 28.80
C PHE A 68 3.91 5.06 30.22
N GLY A 69 3.39 4.00 30.86
CA GLY A 69 2.95 4.08 32.26
C GLY A 69 4.09 4.31 33.26
N LEU A 70 5.34 4.28 32.83
CA LEU A 70 6.49 4.71 33.64
C LEU A 70 6.71 6.23 33.60
N LEU A 71 6.03 6.94 32.69
CA LEU A 71 6.10 8.40 32.60
C LEU A 71 5.13 9.02 33.61
N GLU A 72 5.61 9.98 34.41
CA GLU A 72 4.79 10.73 35.37
C GLU A 72 3.54 11.34 34.70
N GLY A 73 3.69 11.81 33.45
CA GLY A 73 2.63 12.38 32.65
C GLY A 73 1.46 11.45 32.31
N TRP A 74 1.68 10.13 32.27
CA TRP A 74 0.67 9.17 31.80
C TRP A 74 -0.52 9.06 32.77
N TRP A 75 -0.27 9.22 34.06
CA TRP A 75 -1.28 9.02 35.12
C TRP A 75 -1.79 10.33 35.73
N LEU A 76 -1.59 11.49 35.09
CA LEU A 76 -1.93 12.80 35.64
C LEU A 76 -3.43 13.10 35.74
N PHE A 77 -4.32 12.23 35.27
CA PHE A 77 -5.75 12.53 35.23
C PHE A 77 -6.39 12.67 36.63
N GLU A 78 -7.19 13.71 36.81
CA GLU A 78 -7.90 14.04 38.06
C GLU A 78 -9.43 14.20 37.85
N ASP A 79 -9.93 13.99 36.63
CA ASP A 79 -11.32 14.23 36.23
C ASP A 79 -12.27 13.03 36.44
N GLY A 80 -11.83 12.04 37.22
CA GLY A 80 -12.60 10.82 37.51
C GLY A 80 -12.56 9.74 36.42
N ARG A 81 -11.67 9.89 35.42
CA ARG A 81 -11.29 8.76 34.56
C ARG A 81 -10.70 7.62 35.42
N GLN A 82 -10.78 6.39 34.90
CA GLN A 82 -10.14 5.21 35.51
C GLN A 82 -8.83 4.83 34.80
N HIS A 83 -8.50 5.55 33.72
CA HIS A 83 -7.35 5.31 32.88
C HIS A 83 -6.94 6.60 32.14
N ALA A 84 -5.67 6.69 31.72
CA ALA A 84 -5.15 7.82 30.94
C ALA A 84 -5.96 8.04 29.65
N LEU A 85 -6.31 6.94 28.99
CA LEU A 85 -7.11 6.93 27.78
C LEU A 85 -8.61 7.01 28.08
N ALA A 86 -9.37 7.61 27.17
CA ALA A 86 -10.81 7.79 27.28
C ALA A 86 -11.54 7.24 26.05
N GLY A 87 -12.63 6.51 26.28
CA GLY A 87 -13.51 6.05 25.21
C GLY A 87 -14.31 7.19 24.57
N GLU A 88 -14.90 6.94 23.41
CA GLU A 88 -15.61 7.92 22.57
C GLU A 88 -16.72 8.63 23.34
N LYS A 89 -17.50 7.89 24.15
CA LYS A 89 -18.57 8.46 24.97
C LYS A 89 -18.08 9.40 26.07
N ARG A 90 -16.89 9.15 26.62
CA ARG A 90 -16.29 10.05 27.61
C ARG A 90 -15.79 11.32 26.93
N TRP A 91 -15.18 11.20 25.74
CA TRP A 91 -14.80 12.35 24.92
C TRP A 91 -15.99 13.21 24.52
N GLU A 92 -17.07 12.60 24.03
CA GLU A 92 -18.32 13.28 23.69
C GLU A 92 -18.84 14.11 24.87
N GLN A 93 -18.93 13.52 26.06
CA GLN A 93 -19.34 14.22 27.28
C GLN A 93 -18.41 15.37 27.68
N ALA A 94 -17.09 15.16 27.57
CA ALA A 94 -16.12 16.17 27.95
C ALA A 94 -16.18 17.38 27.01
N LEU A 95 -16.25 17.13 25.70
CA LEU A 95 -16.37 18.15 24.66
C LEU A 95 -17.69 18.91 24.78
N GLN A 96 -18.81 18.23 25.02
CA GLN A 96 -20.09 18.90 25.27
C GLN A 96 -20.04 19.83 26.50
N LYS A 97 -19.44 19.38 27.61
CA LYS A 97 -19.24 20.21 28.82
C LYS A 97 -18.27 21.37 28.62
N ALA A 98 -17.37 21.26 27.64
CA ALA A 98 -16.44 22.32 27.26
C ALA A 98 -17.05 23.38 26.34
N GLY A 99 -18.28 23.17 25.86
CA GLY A 99 -19.00 24.12 25.01
C GLY A 99 -18.99 23.80 23.51
N PHE A 100 -18.72 22.55 23.15
CA PHE A 100 -18.93 22.06 21.79
C PHE A 100 -20.37 21.51 21.66
N ALA A 101 -21.14 22.03 20.70
CA ALA A 101 -22.53 21.63 20.48
C ALA A 101 -22.63 20.35 19.63
N TRP A 102 -21.70 20.20 18.68
CA TRP A 102 -21.60 19.04 17.81
C TRP A 102 -20.31 18.28 18.10
N VAL A 103 -20.43 16.95 18.23
CA VAL A 103 -19.30 16.03 18.38
C VAL A 103 -19.59 14.78 17.54
N ASP A 104 -18.60 14.32 16.78
CA ASP A 104 -18.66 13.06 16.04
C ASP A 104 -17.28 12.39 16.02
N TRP A 105 -17.21 11.14 15.54
CA TRP A 105 -15.96 10.41 15.40
C TRP A 105 -15.98 9.39 14.26
N SER A 106 -14.80 9.07 13.75
CA SER A 106 -14.60 8.06 12.71
C SER A 106 -15.12 6.68 13.14
N ARG A 107 -15.80 5.97 12.23
CA ARG A 107 -16.30 4.60 12.45
C ARG A 107 -15.85 3.69 11.30
N SER A 108 -15.56 2.43 11.63
CA SER A 108 -15.25 1.37 10.66
C SER A 108 -15.71 0.04 11.25
N SER A 109 -15.93 -0.96 10.39
CA SER A 109 -16.34 -2.32 10.77
C SER A 109 -15.21 -3.15 11.38
N THR A 110 -13.95 -2.71 11.29
CA THR A 110 -12.79 -3.45 11.83
C THR A 110 -12.57 -3.13 13.31
N ARG A 111 -12.21 -4.15 14.09
CA ARG A 111 -11.97 -4.02 15.53
C ARG A 111 -10.73 -3.16 15.83
N GLU A 112 -9.74 -3.22 14.95
CA GLU A 112 -8.50 -2.43 15.02
C GLU A 112 -8.81 -0.93 14.96
N SER A 113 -9.82 -0.54 14.17
CA SER A 113 -10.25 0.86 14.07
C SER A 113 -10.78 1.44 15.37
N GLU A 114 -11.16 0.61 16.35
CA GLU A 114 -11.62 1.06 17.65
C GLU A 114 -10.49 1.56 18.55
N THR A 115 -9.24 1.24 18.21
CA THR A 115 -8.08 1.56 19.04
C THR A 115 -7.78 3.05 19.03
N LEU A 116 -7.87 3.68 17.86
CA LEU A 116 -7.56 5.08 17.62
C LEU A 116 -8.68 5.69 16.79
N ARG A 117 -9.17 6.85 17.22
CA ARG A 117 -10.29 7.55 16.57
C ARG A 117 -9.89 8.95 16.17
N VAL A 118 -10.42 9.39 15.04
CA VAL A 118 -10.55 10.81 14.73
C VAL A 118 -11.85 11.28 15.37
N ILE A 119 -11.76 12.20 16.33
CA ILE A 119 -12.90 12.80 17.04
C ILE A 119 -12.98 14.27 16.64
N THR A 120 -14.10 14.69 16.10
CA THR A 120 -14.33 16.05 15.63
C THR A 120 -15.37 16.76 16.48
N ALA A 121 -15.16 18.03 16.77
CA ALA A 121 -16.10 18.83 17.56
C ALA A 121 -16.19 20.27 17.07
N SER A 122 -17.40 20.84 17.12
CA SER A 122 -17.64 22.25 16.81
C SER A 122 -18.68 22.84 17.76
N ALA A 123 -18.59 24.15 18.00
CA ALA A 123 -19.60 24.89 18.76
C ALA A 123 -20.87 25.17 17.95
N HIS A 124 -20.77 25.05 16.63
CA HIS A 124 -21.91 25.16 15.74
C HIS A 124 -22.54 23.77 15.54
N ASN A 125 -23.87 23.70 15.60
CA ASN A 125 -24.60 22.52 15.13
C ASN A 125 -24.54 22.49 13.59
N ALA A 126 -23.43 21.99 13.05
CA ALA A 126 -23.39 21.51 11.69
C ALA A 126 -24.11 20.15 11.69
N VAL A 127 -25.41 20.14 11.41
CA VAL A 127 -26.09 18.91 11.01
C VAL A 127 -26.02 18.87 9.48
N PRO A 128 -25.12 18.09 8.86
CA PRO A 128 -25.42 17.61 7.51
C PRO A 128 -26.66 16.73 7.62
N ALA A 129 -27.64 16.91 6.73
CA ALA A 129 -28.79 16.03 6.65
C ALA A 129 -28.31 14.55 6.62
N PRO A 130 -28.94 13.63 7.36
CA PRO A 130 -28.60 12.22 7.26
C PRO A 130 -28.79 11.79 5.81
N ALA A 131 -27.74 11.20 5.21
CA ALA A 131 -27.87 10.58 3.90
C ALA A 131 -28.99 9.53 3.98
N PRO A 132 -29.90 9.45 2.98
CA PRO A 132 -31.00 8.51 3.02
C PRO A 132 -30.45 7.08 3.12
N ALA A 133 -31.05 6.28 4.02
CA ALA A 133 -30.71 4.87 4.14
C ALA A 133 -30.96 4.17 2.79
N PRO A 134 -30.05 3.29 2.34
CA PRO A 134 -30.26 2.55 1.10
C PRO A 134 -31.51 1.69 1.22
N ALA A 135 -32.36 1.74 0.21
CA ALA A 135 -33.58 0.95 0.14
C ALA A 135 -33.25 -0.55 0.21
N PRO A 136 -34.00 -1.36 0.99
CA PRO A 136 -33.76 -2.78 1.06
C PRO A 136 -34.26 -3.45 -0.21
N GLY A 137 -33.34 -4.11 -0.91
CA GLY A 137 -33.67 -5.04 -1.99
C GLY A 137 -33.14 -4.62 -3.34
N LEU A 138 -31.84 -4.82 -3.56
CA LEU A 138 -31.22 -5.27 -4.81
C LEU A 138 -29.85 -5.82 -4.40
N VAL A 139 -29.54 -7.04 -4.80
CA VAL A 139 -28.25 -7.71 -4.50
C VAL A 139 -27.15 -6.88 -5.17
N HIS A 140 -26.48 -6.04 -4.38
CA HIS A 140 -25.48 -5.09 -4.87
C HIS A 140 -24.09 -5.67 -4.66
N ASN A 141 -23.32 -5.80 -5.75
CA ASN A 141 -21.86 -5.92 -5.69
C ASN A 141 -21.31 -4.77 -4.83
N PRO A 142 -20.49 -5.03 -3.80
CA PRO A 142 -20.04 -3.99 -2.87
C PRO A 142 -18.95 -3.13 -3.52
N SER A 143 -19.34 -2.13 -4.31
CA SER A 143 -18.44 -1.05 -4.71
C SER A 143 -18.41 0.01 -3.61
N THR A 144 -17.32 0.10 -2.84
CA THR A 144 -17.07 1.26 -1.98
C THR A 144 -16.47 2.37 -2.84
N THR A 145 -17.10 3.54 -2.84
CA THR A 145 -16.58 4.74 -3.52
C THR A 145 -16.05 5.70 -2.45
N GLN A 146 -14.73 5.81 -2.34
CA GLN A 146 -14.09 6.99 -1.76
C GLN A 146 -13.91 8.03 -2.88
N GLN A 147 -13.86 9.33 -2.56
CA GLN A 147 -13.73 10.40 -3.56
C GLN A 147 -12.59 10.07 -4.55
N GLY A 148 -12.92 9.93 -5.85
CA GLY A 148 -11.95 9.59 -6.89
C GLY A 148 -11.61 8.09 -7.07
N VAL A 149 -11.97 7.18 -6.17
CA VAL A 149 -11.61 5.75 -6.25
C VAL A 149 -12.85 4.85 -6.25
N GLN A 150 -12.88 3.84 -7.14
CA GLN A 150 -13.91 2.80 -7.16
C GLN A 150 -13.28 1.43 -6.93
N THR A 151 -13.67 0.76 -5.86
CA THR A 151 -13.30 -0.64 -5.60
C THR A 151 -14.23 -1.57 -6.38
N ILE A 152 -13.69 -2.54 -7.12
CA ILE A 152 -14.44 -3.55 -7.87
C ILE A 152 -13.88 -4.95 -7.59
N LEU A 153 -14.75 -5.92 -7.30
CA LEU A 153 -14.41 -7.34 -7.28
C LEU A 153 -14.06 -7.80 -8.71
N PHE A 154 -12.84 -8.30 -8.93
CA PHE A 154 -12.44 -8.81 -10.25
C PHE A 154 -12.30 -10.33 -10.30
N LYS A 155 -12.08 -10.98 -9.15
CA LYS A 155 -11.93 -12.44 -9.06
C LYS A 155 -12.39 -12.95 -7.70
N ASP A 156 -13.08 -14.08 -7.68
CA ASP A 156 -13.40 -14.85 -6.48
C ASP A 156 -12.79 -16.25 -6.66
N VAL A 157 -12.01 -16.71 -5.68
CA VAL A 157 -11.42 -18.05 -5.68
C VAL A 157 -11.68 -18.68 -4.32
N ASP A 158 -12.50 -19.72 -4.28
CA ASP A 158 -12.83 -20.46 -3.06
C ASP A 158 -13.34 -19.54 -1.92
N GLY A 159 -14.09 -18.49 -2.28
CA GLY A 159 -14.62 -17.52 -1.33
C GLY A 159 -13.65 -16.40 -0.95
N LEU A 160 -12.41 -16.43 -1.43
CA LEU A 160 -11.46 -15.32 -1.32
C LEU A 160 -11.66 -14.33 -2.46
N GLN A 161 -12.05 -13.12 -2.11
CA GLN A 161 -12.39 -12.04 -3.03
C GLN A 161 -11.20 -11.12 -3.31
N LEU A 162 -10.72 -11.10 -4.56
CA LEU A 162 -9.68 -10.19 -5.03
C LEU A 162 -10.30 -8.97 -5.68
N HIS A 163 -9.92 -7.80 -5.18
CA HIS A 163 -10.47 -6.53 -5.62
C HIS A 163 -9.45 -5.71 -6.42
N ALA A 164 -9.97 -4.76 -7.17
CA ALA A 164 -9.22 -3.76 -7.90
C ALA A 164 -9.71 -2.37 -7.54
N ASP A 165 -8.80 -1.42 -7.38
CA ASP A 165 -9.10 -0.01 -7.14
C ASP A 165 -8.85 0.78 -8.42
N ILE A 166 -9.90 1.42 -8.93
CA ILE A 166 -9.87 2.25 -10.14
C ILE A 166 -9.81 3.71 -9.71
N TYR A 167 -8.74 4.39 -10.11
CA TYR A 167 -8.52 5.81 -9.80
C TYR A 167 -9.02 6.66 -10.96
N TYR A 168 -9.98 7.55 -10.69
CA TYR A 168 -10.57 8.44 -11.69
C TYR A 168 -9.98 9.84 -11.58
N PRO A 169 -9.75 10.54 -12.71
CA PRO A 169 -9.41 11.96 -12.68
C PRO A 169 -10.60 12.78 -12.17
N GLU A 170 -10.32 13.91 -11.52
CA GLU A 170 -11.35 14.78 -10.92
C GLU A 170 -12.28 15.42 -11.97
N ALA A 171 -11.74 15.72 -13.16
CA ALA A 171 -12.51 16.27 -14.27
C ALA A 171 -13.02 15.17 -15.20
N ALA A 172 -14.27 15.29 -15.65
CA ALA A 172 -14.81 14.43 -16.69
C ALA A 172 -13.95 14.55 -17.96
N VAL A 173 -13.59 13.40 -18.52
CA VAL A 173 -12.84 13.33 -19.77
C VAL A 173 -13.76 13.76 -20.91
N SER A 174 -13.21 14.42 -21.94
CA SER A 174 -13.96 14.76 -23.16
C SER A 174 -14.75 13.57 -23.69
N LEU A 175 -16.04 13.79 -24.00
CA LEU A 175 -16.97 12.76 -24.45
C LEU A 175 -16.36 11.91 -25.59
N GLY A 176 -16.29 10.60 -25.40
CA GLY A 176 -15.79 9.66 -26.41
C GLY A 176 -14.28 9.38 -26.37
N LYS A 177 -13.49 10.07 -25.54
CA LYS A 177 -12.07 9.75 -25.35
C LYS A 177 -11.92 8.46 -24.55
N LYS A 178 -11.18 7.49 -25.09
CA LYS A 178 -10.80 6.25 -24.42
C LYS A 178 -9.43 6.43 -23.76
N LEU A 179 -9.34 6.13 -22.47
CA LEU A 179 -8.11 6.26 -21.69
C LEU A 179 -7.25 4.99 -21.82
N PRO A 180 -5.92 5.09 -21.98
CA PRO A 180 -5.03 3.97 -21.71
C PRO A 180 -5.12 3.56 -20.23
N VAL A 181 -4.88 2.29 -19.93
CA VAL A 181 -4.93 1.76 -18.56
C VAL A 181 -3.52 1.53 -18.05
N ALA A 182 -3.27 1.90 -16.79
CA ALA A 182 -2.04 1.54 -16.07
C ALA A 182 -2.39 0.51 -14.98
N LEU A 183 -2.07 -0.77 -15.23
CA LEU A 183 -2.21 -1.84 -14.26
C LEU A 183 -1.08 -1.75 -13.23
N MET A 184 -1.41 -1.35 -12.01
CA MET A 184 -0.46 -1.15 -10.91
C MET A 184 -0.41 -2.40 -10.02
N ILE A 185 0.79 -2.92 -9.79
CA ILE A 185 1.00 -4.18 -9.06
C ILE A 185 1.91 -3.91 -7.87
N HIS A 186 1.39 -4.14 -6.67
CA HIS A 186 2.12 -3.89 -5.42
C HIS A 186 3.29 -4.86 -5.22
N GLY A 187 4.24 -4.46 -4.38
CA GLY A 187 5.37 -5.29 -3.95
C GLY A 187 5.03 -6.15 -2.73
N GLY A 188 6.02 -6.40 -1.87
CA GLY A 188 5.79 -7.13 -0.61
C GLY A 188 6.31 -8.56 -0.61
N GLY A 189 7.34 -8.88 -1.40
CA GLY A 189 8.00 -10.19 -1.33
C GLY A 189 7.12 -11.36 -1.77
N HIS A 190 5.99 -11.08 -2.44
CA HIS A 190 4.88 -12.00 -2.72
C HIS A 190 4.14 -12.54 -1.49
N ILE A 191 4.45 -12.04 -0.28
CA ILE A 191 3.93 -12.56 0.99
C ILE A 191 3.21 -11.51 1.83
N MET A 192 3.10 -10.27 1.37
CA MET A 192 2.44 -9.18 2.12
C MET A 192 1.98 -8.06 1.19
N LEU A 193 1.37 -7.03 1.79
CA LEU A 193 0.77 -5.86 1.14
C LEU A 193 -0.49 -6.21 0.35
N SER A 194 -1.09 -5.18 -0.25
CA SER A 194 -2.36 -5.25 -0.98
C SER A 194 -2.41 -4.19 -2.09
N ARG A 195 -3.52 -4.14 -2.83
CA ARG A 195 -3.79 -3.06 -3.80
C ARG A 195 -3.71 -1.65 -3.22
N ASN A 196 -3.81 -1.48 -1.90
CA ASN A 196 -3.70 -0.18 -1.23
C ASN A 196 -2.24 0.34 -1.16
N ASP A 197 -1.25 -0.54 -1.33
CA ASP A 197 0.16 -0.25 -1.09
C ASP A 197 0.90 0.22 -2.36
N ILE A 198 0.18 0.96 -3.20
CA ILE A 198 0.67 1.65 -4.40
C ILE A 198 1.10 3.09 -4.09
N ARG A 199 1.80 3.75 -5.01
CA ARG A 199 2.45 5.04 -4.74
C ARG A 199 1.57 6.23 -5.14
N PRO A 200 1.09 7.08 -4.20
CA PRO A 200 0.17 8.17 -4.53
C PRO A 200 0.72 9.19 -5.55
N ARG A 201 1.99 9.60 -5.42
CA ARG A 201 2.63 10.56 -6.35
C ARG A 201 2.64 10.02 -7.79
N GLN A 202 2.93 8.75 -7.94
CA GLN A 202 2.99 8.06 -9.23
C GLN A 202 1.59 7.81 -9.80
N THR A 203 0.60 7.50 -8.96
CA THR A 203 -0.81 7.44 -9.38
C THR A 203 -1.28 8.79 -9.90
N GLU A 204 -0.89 9.88 -9.24
CA GLU A 204 -1.18 11.24 -9.69
C GLU A 204 -0.48 11.56 -11.02
N MET A 205 0.77 11.15 -11.21
CA MET A 205 1.47 11.29 -12.50
C MET A 205 0.74 10.57 -13.63
N LEU A 206 0.25 9.35 -13.39
CA LEU A 206 -0.54 8.60 -14.37
C LEU A 206 -1.87 9.30 -14.70
N LEU A 207 -2.61 9.77 -13.69
CA LEU A 207 -3.85 10.51 -13.87
C LEU A 207 -3.63 11.79 -14.69
N LYS A 208 -2.60 12.56 -14.34
CA LYS A 208 -2.19 13.80 -15.04
C LYS A 208 -1.79 13.51 -16.50
N SER A 209 -1.17 12.36 -16.76
CA SER A 209 -0.79 11.91 -18.11
C SER A 209 -1.96 11.31 -18.91
N GLY A 210 -3.16 11.25 -18.32
CA GLY A 210 -4.37 10.79 -18.99
C GLY A 210 -4.54 9.27 -19.02
N PHE A 211 -3.86 8.53 -18.13
CA PHE A 211 -4.17 7.12 -17.89
C PHE A 211 -5.36 6.97 -16.93
N LEU A 212 -5.97 5.79 -16.95
CA LEU A 212 -6.79 5.27 -15.86
C LEU A 212 -5.95 4.28 -15.03
N PRO A 213 -5.45 4.65 -13.84
CA PRO A 213 -4.74 3.72 -12.96
C PRO A 213 -5.69 2.69 -12.36
N VAL A 214 -5.24 1.44 -12.32
CA VAL A 214 -5.97 0.30 -11.75
C VAL A 214 -5.01 -0.50 -10.88
N SER A 215 -5.18 -0.44 -9.56
CA SER A 215 -4.43 -1.26 -8.60
C SER A 215 -5.16 -2.57 -8.34
N VAL A 216 -4.45 -3.69 -8.17
CA VAL A 216 -5.08 -5.02 -8.03
C VAL A 216 -4.51 -5.82 -6.88
N ASP A 217 -5.38 -6.56 -6.19
CA ASP A 217 -4.98 -7.59 -5.23
C ASP A 217 -4.50 -8.85 -5.98
N TYR A 218 -3.63 -9.62 -5.34
CA TYR A 218 -3.32 -10.98 -5.73
C TYR A 218 -3.16 -11.86 -4.48
N ARG A 219 -3.41 -13.17 -4.60
CA ARG A 219 -3.22 -14.10 -3.48
C ARG A 219 -1.74 -14.21 -3.14
N LEU A 220 -1.44 -14.24 -1.84
CA LEU A 220 -0.08 -14.19 -1.33
C LEU A 220 0.47 -15.59 -1.05
N CYS A 221 1.78 -15.75 -1.22
CA CYS A 221 2.50 -16.93 -0.77
C CYS A 221 2.64 -16.91 0.77
N PRO A 222 2.74 -18.09 1.43
CA PRO A 222 2.79 -19.43 0.87
C PRO A 222 1.44 -20.17 0.88
N GLU A 223 0.33 -19.50 1.17
CA GLU A 223 -1.04 -20.05 1.06
C GLU A 223 -1.32 -20.60 -0.33
N VAL A 224 -0.68 -19.99 -1.33
CA VAL A 224 -0.60 -20.44 -2.72
C VAL A 224 0.85 -20.34 -3.19
N THR A 225 1.22 -21.15 -4.19
CA THR A 225 2.52 -21.00 -4.84
C THR A 225 2.56 -19.76 -5.74
N LEU A 226 3.76 -19.26 -6.06
CA LEU A 226 4.00 -18.08 -6.89
C LEU A 226 3.28 -18.20 -8.25
N THR A 227 3.28 -19.39 -8.83
CA THR A 227 2.66 -19.69 -10.13
C THR A 227 1.15 -19.81 -10.07
N GLU A 228 0.59 -20.41 -9.01
CA GLU A 228 -0.86 -20.63 -8.86
C GLU A 228 -1.60 -19.41 -8.32
N GLY A 229 -0.90 -18.58 -7.54
CA GLY A 229 -1.41 -17.38 -6.91
C GLY A 229 -0.95 -16.11 -7.62
N PRO A 230 0.10 -15.42 -7.13
CA PRO A 230 0.49 -14.09 -7.60
C PRO A 230 0.56 -13.96 -9.13
N MET A 231 1.30 -14.84 -9.81
CA MET A 231 1.46 -14.77 -11.28
C MET A 231 0.15 -15.07 -12.03
N ALA A 232 -0.65 -16.00 -11.51
CA ALA A 232 -1.93 -16.33 -12.13
C ALA A 232 -2.95 -15.20 -11.96
N ASP A 233 -3.00 -14.61 -10.76
CA ASP A 233 -3.98 -13.59 -10.39
C ASP A 233 -3.73 -12.27 -11.13
N VAL A 234 -2.48 -11.82 -11.28
CA VAL A 234 -2.19 -10.61 -12.07
C VAL A 234 -2.46 -10.81 -13.56
N ALA A 235 -2.29 -12.04 -14.07
CA ALA A 235 -2.60 -12.36 -15.46
C ALA A 235 -4.12 -12.44 -15.69
N ASP A 236 -4.88 -12.92 -14.71
CA ASP A 236 -6.34 -12.85 -14.71
C ASP A 236 -6.83 -11.40 -14.56
N ALA A 237 -6.15 -10.57 -13.78
CA ALA A 237 -6.44 -9.14 -13.67
C ALA A 237 -6.25 -8.41 -15.01
N LEU A 238 -5.17 -8.71 -15.75
CA LEU A 238 -4.97 -8.17 -17.11
C LEU A 238 -6.08 -8.63 -18.08
N SER A 239 -6.51 -9.89 -17.98
CA SER A 239 -7.66 -10.40 -18.74
C SER A 239 -8.94 -9.63 -18.40
N TRP A 240 -9.21 -9.45 -17.11
CA TRP A 240 -10.36 -8.71 -16.61
C TRP A 240 -10.35 -7.24 -17.07
N VAL A 241 -9.20 -6.55 -17.00
CA VAL A 241 -9.05 -5.17 -17.51
C VAL A 241 -9.45 -5.05 -18.98
N ARG A 242 -9.09 -6.03 -19.81
CA ARG A 242 -9.39 -5.98 -21.24
C ARG A 242 -10.80 -6.43 -21.60
N ASN A 243 -11.35 -7.39 -20.85
CA ASN A 243 -12.57 -8.09 -21.25
C ASN A 243 -13.82 -7.72 -20.44
N ALA A 244 -13.67 -7.31 -19.18
CA ALA A 244 -14.79 -7.09 -18.27
C ALA A 244 -14.84 -5.66 -17.71
N LEU A 245 -13.70 -5.07 -17.36
CA LEU A 245 -13.64 -3.70 -16.83
C LEU A 245 -14.35 -2.65 -17.70
N PRO A 246 -14.33 -2.68 -19.06
CA PRO A 246 -15.00 -1.67 -19.87
C PRO A 246 -16.49 -1.47 -19.56
N SER A 247 -17.20 -2.52 -19.12
CA SER A 247 -18.63 -2.45 -18.76
C SER A 247 -18.89 -2.08 -17.30
N LEU A 248 -17.84 -1.97 -16.48
CA LEU A 248 -17.92 -1.74 -15.04
C LEU A 248 -17.48 -0.32 -14.62
N LEU A 249 -17.00 0.48 -15.57
CA LEU A 249 -16.55 1.85 -15.34
C LEU A 249 -17.70 2.80 -15.00
N ARG A 250 -17.38 3.88 -14.28
CA ARG A 250 -18.31 4.98 -14.02
C ARG A 250 -18.80 5.61 -15.33
N PRO A 251 -20.06 6.07 -15.40
CA PRO A 251 -20.55 6.83 -16.56
C PRO A 251 -19.63 8.00 -16.91
N GLY A 252 -19.39 8.19 -18.21
CA GLY A 252 -18.48 9.24 -18.72
C GLY A 252 -17.04 8.79 -18.90
N PHE A 253 -16.68 7.58 -18.47
CA PHE A 253 -15.35 7.00 -18.67
C PHE A 253 -15.38 5.81 -19.63
N ALA A 254 -14.37 5.72 -20.48
CA ALA A 254 -14.12 4.60 -21.35
C ALA A 254 -12.61 4.34 -21.41
N ILE A 255 -12.21 3.08 -21.63
CA ILE A 255 -10.82 2.68 -21.75
C ILE A 255 -10.51 2.14 -23.14
N ASP A 256 -9.25 2.28 -23.56
CA ASP A 256 -8.70 1.62 -24.72
C ASP A 256 -8.04 0.32 -24.27
N THR A 257 -8.76 -0.79 -24.47
CA THR A 257 -8.32 -2.11 -24.03
C THR A 257 -7.11 -2.62 -24.82
N ASN A 258 -6.66 -1.94 -25.88
CA ASN A 258 -5.41 -2.24 -26.57
C ASN A 258 -4.20 -1.52 -25.98
N LYS A 259 -4.43 -0.48 -25.17
CA LYS A 259 -3.40 0.37 -24.56
C LYS A 259 -3.36 0.16 -23.05
N VAL A 260 -2.80 -0.97 -22.64
CA VAL A 260 -2.67 -1.34 -21.22
C VAL A 260 -1.20 -1.48 -20.89
N VAL A 261 -0.66 -0.62 -20.03
CA VAL A 261 0.69 -0.73 -19.48
C VAL A 261 0.66 -1.39 -18.10
N ALA A 262 1.78 -1.96 -17.66
CA ALA A 262 1.92 -2.46 -16.30
C ALA A 262 3.03 -1.72 -15.55
N VAL A 263 2.76 -1.38 -14.30
CA VAL A 263 3.70 -0.72 -13.39
C VAL A 263 3.80 -1.56 -12.13
N GLY A 264 5.01 -1.88 -11.69
CA GLY A 264 5.18 -2.69 -10.50
C GLY A 264 6.43 -2.37 -9.70
N TRP A 265 6.33 -2.61 -8.39
CA TRP A 265 7.39 -2.30 -7.42
C TRP A 265 7.91 -3.55 -6.74
N SER A 266 9.23 -3.72 -6.66
CA SER A 266 9.86 -4.92 -6.10
C SER A 266 9.27 -6.18 -6.75
N THR A 267 8.73 -7.11 -5.97
CA THR A 267 8.02 -8.29 -6.48
C THR A 267 6.84 -7.97 -7.40
N GLY A 268 6.21 -6.80 -7.28
CA GLY A 268 5.18 -6.36 -8.22
C GLY A 268 5.72 -6.06 -9.62
N GLY A 269 6.96 -5.59 -9.74
CA GLY A 269 7.61 -5.40 -11.05
C GLY A 269 8.07 -6.73 -11.65
N HIS A 270 8.44 -7.71 -10.82
CA HIS A 270 8.56 -9.10 -11.25
C HIS A 270 7.25 -9.62 -11.85
N LEU A 271 6.14 -9.48 -11.13
CA LEU A 271 4.81 -9.88 -11.59
C LEU A 271 4.42 -9.16 -12.89
N ALA A 272 4.67 -7.85 -13.00
CA ALA A 272 4.45 -7.08 -14.22
C ALA A 272 5.22 -7.66 -15.41
N MET A 273 6.49 -8.03 -15.23
CA MET A 273 7.28 -8.70 -16.26
C MET A 273 6.73 -10.09 -16.61
N THR A 274 6.18 -10.84 -15.65
CA THR A 274 5.61 -12.16 -15.96
C THR A 274 4.46 -12.13 -16.95
N LEU A 275 3.71 -11.02 -17.00
CA LEU A 275 2.61 -10.83 -17.95
C LEU A 275 3.03 -11.00 -19.41
N ALA A 276 4.31 -10.79 -19.74
CA ALA A 276 4.84 -11.00 -21.09
C ALA A 276 4.67 -12.44 -21.62
N TRP A 277 4.59 -13.44 -20.73
CA TRP A 277 4.34 -14.83 -21.12
C TRP A 277 3.12 -15.47 -20.43
N THR A 278 2.75 -15.03 -19.23
CA THR A 278 1.62 -15.63 -18.49
C THR A 278 0.27 -15.18 -19.04
N SER A 279 0.17 -14.00 -19.66
CA SER A 279 -1.06 -13.54 -20.31
C SER A 279 -1.35 -14.32 -21.59
N LEU A 280 -0.32 -14.75 -22.31
CA LEU A 280 -0.46 -15.51 -23.56
C LEU A 280 -1.15 -16.86 -23.32
N ALA A 281 -0.85 -17.52 -22.20
CA ALA A 281 -1.55 -18.74 -21.78
C ALA A 281 -3.06 -18.53 -21.55
N ARG A 282 -3.48 -17.28 -21.28
CA ARG A 282 -4.89 -16.85 -21.15
C ARG A 282 -5.46 -16.29 -22.45
N GLN A 283 -4.73 -16.39 -23.56
CA GLN A 283 -5.10 -15.80 -24.86
C GLN A 283 -5.29 -14.28 -24.77
N VAL A 284 -4.55 -13.62 -23.88
CA VAL A 284 -4.59 -12.17 -23.67
C VAL A 284 -3.26 -11.56 -24.11
N ALA A 285 -3.35 -10.48 -24.90
CA ALA A 285 -2.18 -9.73 -25.32
C ALA A 285 -1.40 -9.20 -24.10
N PRO A 286 -0.05 -9.34 -24.08
CA PRO A 286 0.79 -8.74 -23.05
C PRO A 286 0.57 -7.23 -22.91
N PRO A 287 1.02 -6.60 -21.80
CA PRO A 287 1.02 -5.15 -21.68
C PRO A 287 1.76 -4.49 -22.84
N THR A 288 1.34 -3.27 -23.22
CA THR A 288 1.96 -2.47 -24.29
C THR A 288 3.38 -2.03 -23.90
N ALA A 289 3.60 -1.76 -22.62
CA ALA A 289 4.90 -1.48 -22.02
C ALA A 289 4.87 -1.78 -20.51
N ILE A 290 6.04 -2.00 -19.92
CA ILE A 290 6.23 -2.31 -18.50
C ILE A 290 7.20 -1.33 -17.87
N LEU A 291 6.88 -0.86 -16.66
CA LEU A 291 7.78 -0.11 -15.79
C LEU A 291 8.01 -0.90 -14.50
N ALA A 292 9.25 -1.34 -14.28
CA ALA A 292 9.65 -2.15 -13.14
C ALA A 292 10.58 -1.36 -12.20
N PHE A 293 10.15 -1.16 -10.96
CA PHE A 293 10.95 -0.54 -9.91
C PHE A 293 11.63 -1.61 -9.05
N TYR A 294 12.95 -1.54 -8.95
CA TYR A 294 13.82 -2.30 -8.04
C TYR A 294 13.44 -3.78 -7.88
N SER A 295 13.16 -4.45 -9.00
CA SER A 295 12.50 -5.75 -9.00
C SER A 295 13.46 -6.94 -8.99
N PRO A 296 13.08 -8.09 -8.42
CA PRO A 296 13.81 -9.35 -8.61
C PRO A 296 13.59 -9.87 -10.03
N LEU A 297 14.63 -9.79 -10.87
CA LEU A 297 14.50 -10.13 -12.29
C LEU A 297 15.28 -11.39 -12.69
N ASP A 298 16.15 -11.87 -11.82
CA ASP A 298 16.97 -13.06 -12.03
C ASP A 298 16.85 -13.98 -10.81
N TYR A 299 15.95 -14.96 -10.88
CA TYR A 299 15.78 -15.96 -9.83
C TYR A 299 16.81 -17.10 -9.94
N GLU A 300 17.62 -17.14 -11.01
CA GLU A 300 18.74 -18.07 -11.12
C GLU A 300 19.99 -17.58 -10.36
N ASP A 301 19.97 -16.34 -9.84
CA ASP A 301 21.05 -15.79 -9.04
C ASP A 301 21.22 -16.57 -7.70
N ASP A 302 22.45 -17.01 -7.43
CA ASP A 302 22.85 -17.66 -6.18
C ASP A 302 22.44 -16.89 -4.92
N PHE A 303 22.25 -15.57 -5.02
CA PHE A 303 21.66 -14.73 -3.97
C PHE A 303 20.42 -15.35 -3.31
N TRP A 304 19.55 -16.01 -4.07
CA TRP A 304 18.29 -16.57 -3.57
C TRP A 304 18.45 -17.85 -2.75
N MET A 305 19.63 -18.47 -2.82
CA MET A 305 19.96 -19.74 -2.16
C MET A 305 20.93 -19.56 -1.00
N ARG A 306 21.28 -18.32 -0.67
CA ARG A 306 22.21 -17.97 0.41
C ARG A 306 21.52 -17.06 1.43
N PRO A 307 21.97 -17.06 2.70
CA PRO A 307 21.51 -16.08 3.69
C PRO A 307 21.63 -14.65 3.16
N ASN A 308 20.51 -13.94 3.13
CA ASN A 308 20.45 -12.52 2.83
C ASN A 308 20.38 -11.74 4.15
N VAL A 309 21.40 -10.93 4.41
CA VAL A 309 21.55 -10.18 5.66
C VAL A 309 21.64 -8.69 5.32
N PRO A 310 20.69 -7.86 5.77
CA PRO A 310 20.72 -6.42 5.50
C PRO A 310 22.00 -5.76 6.00
N ARG A 311 22.39 -4.66 5.35
CA ARG A 311 23.58 -3.92 5.77
C ARG A 311 23.40 -3.39 7.19
N GLY A 312 24.40 -3.64 8.05
CA GLY A 312 24.39 -3.19 9.44
C GLY A 312 23.91 -4.22 10.48
N ALA A 313 23.55 -5.44 10.07
CA ALA A 313 23.28 -6.52 11.01
C ALA A 313 24.56 -6.94 11.77
N THR A 314 24.47 -7.07 13.09
CA THR A 314 25.62 -7.32 13.98
C THR A 314 25.79 -8.78 14.42
N SER A 315 24.90 -9.69 14.00
CA SER A 315 24.89 -11.10 14.39
C SER A 315 24.58 -12.01 13.20
N ASP A 316 25.07 -13.25 13.24
CA ASP A 316 24.72 -14.29 12.26
C ASP A 316 23.21 -14.63 12.39
N PRO A 317 22.38 -14.31 11.38
CA PRO A 317 20.93 -14.46 11.50
C PRO A 317 20.45 -15.90 11.34
N ALA A 318 21.28 -16.83 10.86
CA ALA A 318 20.86 -18.19 10.52
C ALA A 318 20.44 -19.03 11.76
N GLU A 319 20.81 -18.64 12.98
CA GLU A 319 20.34 -19.33 14.21
C GLU A 319 19.12 -18.67 14.88
N SER A 320 18.71 -17.46 14.44
CA SER A 320 17.82 -16.60 15.23
C SER A 320 16.35 -16.53 14.78
N PHE A 321 16.01 -17.07 13.60
CA PHE A 321 14.68 -16.89 12.98
C PHE A 321 14.01 -18.18 12.50
N PRO A 322 13.71 -19.14 13.41
CA PRO A 322 12.90 -20.31 13.05
C PRO A 322 11.49 -19.88 12.65
N LEU A 323 10.83 -20.70 11.81
CA LEU A 323 9.40 -20.56 11.52
C LEU A 323 8.59 -20.70 12.82
N ASP A 324 7.62 -19.80 12.99
CA ASP A 324 6.70 -19.86 14.13
C ASP A 324 5.84 -21.13 14.04
N ALA A 325 5.80 -21.95 15.09
CA ALA A 325 5.07 -23.22 15.07
C ALA A 325 3.57 -23.06 14.70
N ARG A 326 2.99 -21.88 14.98
CA ARG A 326 1.60 -21.55 14.66
C ARG A 326 1.33 -21.46 13.15
N ILE A 327 2.35 -21.23 12.33
CA ILE A 327 2.23 -21.16 10.86
C ILE A 327 1.71 -22.47 10.25
N TRP A 328 1.91 -23.58 10.98
CA TRP A 328 1.52 -24.91 10.55
C TRP A 328 0.08 -25.27 10.90
N ASP A 329 -0.45 -24.69 11.98
CA ASP A 329 -1.78 -25.02 12.52
C ASP A 329 -2.88 -24.07 12.01
N GLY A 330 -2.51 -22.93 11.38
CA GLY A 330 -3.43 -21.93 10.83
C GLY A 330 -2.90 -21.27 9.56
N GLY A 331 -3.57 -20.23 9.05
CA GLY A 331 -3.05 -19.39 7.96
C GLY A 331 -1.83 -18.55 8.40
N VAL A 332 -0.89 -18.29 7.50
CA VAL A 332 0.23 -17.36 7.77
C VAL A 332 -0.33 -15.99 8.11
N PHE A 333 -1.38 -15.59 7.40
CA PHE A 333 -2.07 -14.31 7.59
C PHE A 333 -3.06 -14.28 8.75
N GLU A 334 -3.41 -15.43 9.33
CA GLU A 334 -4.30 -15.51 10.50
C GLU A 334 -3.53 -15.32 11.83
N THR A 335 -2.22 -15.56 11.82
CA THR A 335 -1.40 -15.64 13.04
C THR A 335 -0.52 -14.41 13.29
N ALA A 336 -0.66 -13.37 12.46
CA ALA A 336 -0.02 -12.06 12.55
C ALA A 336 1.52 -12.05 12.47
N ARG A 337 2.19 -13.14 12.03
CA ARG A 337 3.67 -13.24 12.01
C ARG A 337 4.30 -13.37 10.62
N VAL A 338 3.82 -12.59 9.66
CA VAL A 338 4.41 -12.50 8.31
C VAL A 338 5.86 -11.98 8.37
N ASP A 339 6.19 -11.16 9.38
CA ASP A 339 7.57 -10.72 9.69
C ASP A 339 8.52 -11.91 9.90
N ARG A 340 8.10 -12.94 10.62
CA ARG A 340 8.93 -14.13 10.89
C ARG A 340 9.13 -14.97 9.66
N LEU A 341 8.12 -15.10 8.80
CA LEU A 341 8.27 -15.80 7.54
C LEU A 341 9.28 -15.07 6.64
N ALA A 342 9.16 -13.75 6.52
CA ALA A 342 10.09 -12.94 5.73
C ALA A 342 11.54 -13.08 6.23
N LEU A 343 11.73 -12.99 7.55
CA LEU A 343 13.04 -13.16 8.18
C LEU A 343 13.60 -14.57 7.95
N HIS A 344 12.76 -15.60 8.08
CA HIS A 344 13.17 -16.98 7.82
C HIS A 344 13.60 -17.18 6.36
N MET A 345 12.80 -16.71 5.40
CA MET A 345 13.10 -16.82 3.97
C MET A 345 14.45 -16.20 3.62
N ASN A 346 14.74 -15.01 4.16
CA ASN A 346 15.98 -14.29 3.89
C ASN A 346 17.17 -14.86 4.67
N ALA A 347 17.05 -15.03 6.00
CA ALA A 347 18.16 -15.47 6.86
C ALA A 347 18.67 -16.87 6.51
N HIS A 348 17.83 -17.73 5.92
CA HIS A 348 18.22 -19.10 5.55
C HIS A 348 18.39 -19.32 4.04
N GLY A 349 18.23 -18.30 3.19
CA GLY A 349 18.27 -18.48 1.73
C GLY A 349 17.18 -19.42 1.21
N ARG A 350 15.97 -19.33 1.79
CA ARG A 350 14.83 -20.23 1.50
C ARG A 350 13.70 -19.55 0.74
N THR A 351 13.89 -18.32 0.27
CA THR A 351 12.87 -17.56 -0.46
C THR A 351 12.21 -18.37 -1.59
N LEU A 352 13.00 -18.89 -2.53
CA LEU A 352 12.43 -19.64 -3.68
C LEU A 352 11.79 -20.97 -3.27
N HIS A 353 12.20 -21.56 -2.15
CA HIS A 353 11.61 -22.79 -1.64
C HIS A 353 10.17 -22.53 -1.20
N VAL A 354 9.97 -21.47 -0.41
CA VAL A 354 8.66 -21.06 0.09
C VAL A 354 7.76 -20.59 -1.06
N LEU A 355 8.30 -19.78 -1.98
CA LEU A 355 7.50 -19.22 -3.07
C LEU A 355 7.05 -20.27 -4.09
N LEU A 356 7.89 -21.26 -4.42
CA LEU A 356 7.56 -22.23 -5.46
C LEU A 356 6.89 -23.50 -4.92
N ASN A 357 7.22 -23.91 -3.69
CA ASN A 357 6.72 -25.16 -3.12
C ASN A 357 5.77 -24.97 -1.93
N GLY A 358 5.52 -23.72 -1.50
CA GLY A 358 4.63 -23.40 -0.39
C GLY A 358 5.15 -23.88 0.97
N LEU A 359 4.22 -24.13 1.91
CA LEU A 359 4.49 -24.77 3.19
C LEU A 359 3.62 -26.02 3.31
N ASP A 360 4.23 -27.19 3.46
CA ASP A 360 3.49 -28.43 3.68
C ASP A 360 3.03 -28.53 5.14
N LYS A 361 1.76 -28.18 5.37
CA LYS A 361 1.13 -28.24 6.69
C LYS A 361 0.95 -29.66 7.23
N THR A 362 0.97 -30.68 6.37
CA THR A 362 0.81 -32.08 6.77
C THR A 362 2.11 -32.61 7.37
N THR A 363 3.23 -32.39 6.68
CA THR A 363 4.54 -32.87 7.16
C THR A 363 5.20 -31.92 8.15
N ARG A 364 4.78 -30.64 8.19
CA ARG A 364 5.38 -29.56 9.01
C ARG A 364 6.89 -29.44 8.80
N GLN A 365 7.36 -29.76 7.60
CA GLN A 365 8.76 -29.68 7.20
C GLN A 365 9.01 -28.44 6.32
N PRO A 366 10.22 -27.87 6.33
CA PRO A 366 10.60 -26.85 5.37
C PRO A 366 10.44 -27.35 3.92
N PRO A 367 10.01 -26.48 2.98
CA PRO A 367 9.82 -26.87 1.59
C PRO A 367 11.13 -27.35 0.95
N ALA A 368 11.00 -28.33 0.05
CA ALA A 368 12.10 -28.82 -0.76
C ALA A 368 12.67 -27.70 -1.66
N ALA A 369 13.92 -27.87 -2.10
CA ALA A 369 14.51 -26.96 -3.08
C ALA A 369 13.81 -27.09 -4.43
N PRO A 370 13.44 -25.98 -5.08
CA PRO A 370 12.89 -26.03 -6.43
C PRO A 370 13.96 -26.45 -7.43
N THR A 371 13.54 -27.11 -8.49
CA THR A 371 14.40 -27.50 -9.61
C THR A 371 14.80 -26.26 -10.44
N SER A 372 15.91 -26.35 -11.17
CA SER A 372 16.35 -25.27 -12.08
C SER A 372 15.28 -24.93 -13.12
N SER A 373 14.49 -25.92 -13.57
CA SER A 373 13.40 -25.69 -14.52
C SER A 373 12.25 -24.90 -13.90
N GLU A 374 11.90 -25.15 -12.64
CA GLU A 374 10.86 -24.40 -11.92
C GLU A 374 11.30 -22.96 -11.67
N ILE A 375 12.57 -22.75 -11.28
CA ILE A 375 13.16 -21.41 -11.14
C ILE A 375 13.14 -20.65 -12.48
N ALA A 376 13.61 -21.29 -13.56
CA ALA A 376 13.64 -20.67 -14.89
C ALA A 376 12.24 -20.35 -15.44
N ALA A 377 11.21 -21.09 -15.03
CA ALA A 377 9.83 -20.85 -15.45
C ALA A 377 9.27 -19.52 -14.89
N VAL A 378 9.78 -19.06 -13.74
CA VAL A 378 9.33 -17.84 -13.07
C VAL A 378 10.33 -16.68 -13.15
N SER A 379 11.55 -16.89 -13.64
CA SER A 379 12.58 -15.84 -13.74
C SER A 379 12.48 -15.02 -15.03
N PRO A 380 12.26 -13.68 -14.96
CA PRO A 380 12.26 -12.83 -16.14
C PRO A 380 13.49 -12.99 -17.04
N LEU A 381 14.71 -12.98 -16.48
CA LEU A 381 15.95 -13.17 -17.24
C LEU A 381 15.96 -14.50 -18.01
N ALA A 382 15.59 -15.61 -17.37
CA ALA A 382 15.53 -16.91 -18.03
C ALA A 382 14.51 -16.92 -19.18
N ARG A 383 13.35 -16.29 -18.99
CA ARG A 383 12.30 -16.19 -20.03
C ARG A 383 12.74 -15.31 -21.20
N VAL A 384 13.45 -14.21 -20.94
CA VAL A 384 14.06 -13.37 -21.99
C VAL A 384 15.07 -14.17 -22.79
N ARG A 385 16.00 -14.88 -22.12
CA ARG A 385 16.98 -15.77 -22.77
C ARG A 385 16.33 -16.94 -23.52
N ALA A 386 15.15 -17.40 -23.10
CA ALA A 386 14.41 -18.43 -23.81
C ALA A 386 13.64 -17.90 -25.04
N GLY A 387 13.52 -16.58 -25.20
CA GLY A 387 12.78 -15.97 -26.31
C GLY A 387 11.28 -15.88 -26.07
N HIS A 388 10.87 -16.03 -24.82
CA HIS A 388 9.47 -15.98 -24.39
C HIS A 388 9.08 -14.59 -23.87
N TYR A 389 9.81 -13.55 -24.26
CA TYR A 389 9.61 -12.18 -23.78
C TYR A 389 9.85 -11.18 -24.92
N ALA A 390 8.87 -10.30 -25.17
CA ALA A 390 8.93 -9.29 -26.21
C ALA A 390 8.32 -7.93 -25.82
N THR A 391 7.90 -7.76 -24.55
CA THR A 391 7.21 -6.54 -24.11
C THR A 391 8.22 -5.42 -23.85
N PRO A 392 8.04 -4.20 -24.39
CA PRO A 392 8.90 -3.07 -24.07
C PRO A 392 8.97 -2.81 -22.56
N THR A 393 10.18 -2.61 -22.03
CA THR A 393 10.40 -2.58 -20.56
C THR A 393 11.39 -1.51 -20.13
N PHE A 394 10.96 -0.66 -19.20
CA PHE A 394 11.81 0.30 -18.50
C PHE A 394 12.08 -0.20 -17.07
N ILE A 395 13.35 -0.23 -16.68
CA ILE A 395 13.79 -0.73 -15.36
C ILE A 395 14.46 0.41 -14.60
N ILE A 396 14.05 0.65 -13.36
CA ILE A 396 14.72 1.58 -12.43
C ILE A 396 15.21 0.78 -11.24
N HIS A 397 16.51 0.83 -10.92
CA HIS A 397 17.08 0.03 -9.82
C HIS A 397 18.12 0.83 -9.02
N PRO A 398 18.06 0.89 -7.68
CA PRO A 398 19.07 1.54 -6.87
C PRO A 398 20.38 0.74 -6.80
N ARG A 399 21.53 1.43 -6.83
CA ARG A 399 22.83 0.79 -6.59
C ARG A 399 23.01 0.40 -5.13
N GLU A 400 22.39 1.13 -4.21
CA GLU A 400 22.43 0.89 -2.78
C GLU A 400 21.28 -0.01 -2.30
N ASP A 401 20.62 -0.73 -3.21
CA ASP A 401 19.70 -1.80 -2.86
C ASP A 401 20.41 -2.93 -2.10
N ASP A 402 20.02 -3.16 -0.85
CA ASP A 402 20.53 -4.24 -0.02
C ASP A 402 19.54 -5.40 0.13
N LEU A 403 18.40 -5.33 -0.57
CA LEU A 403 17.39 -6.40 -0.61
C LEU A 403 17.43 -7.17 -1.92
N ILE A 404 17.71 -6.50 -3.04
CA ILE A 404 17.76 -7.10 -4.38
C ILE A 404 19.01 -6.61 -5.12
N PRO A 405 19.93 -7.50 -5.51
CA PRO A 405 21.13 -7.10 -6.23
C PRO A 405 20.79 -6.41 -7.56
N TRP A 406 21.23 -5.16 -7.74
CA TRP A 406 21.02 -4.39 -8.97
C TRP A 406 21.60 -5.06 -10.22
N GLN A 407 22.57 -5.96 -10.04
CA GLN A 407 23.16 -6.77 -11.11
C GLN A 407 22.12 -7.68 -11.79
N GLN A 408 21.06 -8.08 -11.08
CA GLN A 408 19.94 -8.81 -11.70
C GLN A 408 19.25 -7.94 -12.76
N ALA A 409 19.03 -6.65 -12.47
CA ALA A 409 18.45 -5.70 -13.42
C ALA A 409 19.38 -5.45 -14.62
N ASP A 410 20.68 -5.25 -14.39
CA ASP A 410 21.67 -5.06 -15.46
C ASP A 410 21.73 -6.29 -16.41
N ARG A 411 21.81 -7.52 -15.87
CA ARG A 411 21.81 -8.74 -16.69
C ARG A 411 20.51 -8.90 -17.47
N THR A 412 19.37 -8.59 -16.86
CA THR A 412 18.05 -8.69 -17.52
C THR A 412 17.91 -7.67 -18.63
N TRP A 413 18.28 -6.42 -18.38
CA TRP A 413 18.28 -5.37 -19.40
C TRP A 413 19.18 -5.71 -20.59
N ARG A 414 20.40 -6.21 -20.36
CA ARG A 414 21.28 -6.64 -21.46
C ARG A 414 20.65 -7.75 -22.28
N ALA A 415 20.06 -8.76 -21.63
CA ALA A 415 19.39 -9.85 -22.34
C ALA A 415 18.19 -9.37 -23.16
N LEU A 416 17.44 -8.37 -22.68
CA LEU A 416 16.35 -7.75 -23.44
C LEU A 416 16.89 -7.06 -24.70
N ARG A 417 17.96 -6.27 -24.56
CA ARG A 417 18.62 -5.57 -25.66
C ARG A 417 19.19 -6.54 -26.70
N ASP A 418 19.83 -7.63 -26.26
CA ASP A 418 20.37 -8.68 -27.13
C ASP A 418 19.26 -9.39 -27.92
N ARG A 419 18.02 -9.38 -27.42
CA ARG A 419 16.83 -9.89 -28.11
C ARG A 419 16.07 -8.86 -28.93
N GLY A 420 16.60 -7.65 -29.04
CA GLY A 420 15.97 -6.56 -29.79
C GLY A 420 14.67 -6.06 -29.15
N VAL A 421 14.44 -6.34 -27.87
CA VAL A 421 13.32 -5.77 -27.11
C VAL A 421 13.66 -4.31 -26.79
N ASP A 422 12.70 -3.41 -27.00
CA ASP A 422 12.87 -2.01 -26.57
C ASP A 422 12.94 -1.96 -25.04
N ALA A 423 14.11 -1.61 -24.52
CA ALA A 423 14.38 -1.70 -23.10
C ALA A 423 15.37 -0.65 -22.63
N GLU A 424 15.05 -0.05 -21.49
CA GLU A 424 15.87 0.95 -20.82
C GLU A 424 16.14 0.57 -19.37
N LEU A 425 17.30 1.00 -18.86
CA LEU A 425 17.71 0.81 -17.48
C LEU A 425 18.19 2.15 -16.91
N ARG A 426 17.73 2.50 -15.72
CA ARG A 426 18.28 3.56 -14.88
C ARG A 426 18.75 2.99 -13.56
N LEU A 427 20.07 2.91 -13.41
CA LEU A 427 20.69 2.65 -12.12
C LEU A 427 20.83 3.97 -11.36
N VAL A 428 20.19 4.08 -10.21
CA VAL A 428 20.17 5.31 -9.40
C VAL A 428 21.07 5.16 -8.19
N GLU A 429 21.83 6.20 -7.88
CA GLU A 429 22.79 6.23 -6.76
C GLU A 429 22.24 7.01 -5.57
N GLY A 430 22.77 6.73 -4.39
CA GLY A 430 22.45 7.44 -3.16
C GLY A 430 21.03 7.21 -2.63
N VAL A 431 20.35 6.15 -3.07
CA VAL A 431 18.99 5.81 -2.59
C VAL A 431 18.83 4.30 -2.36
N PRO A 432 18.08 3.87 -1.32
CA PRO A 432 17.93 2.46 -0.98
C PRO A 432 16.83 1.76 -1.80
N HIS A 433 16.58 0.48 -1.53
CA HIS A 433 15.33 -0.17 -1.92
C HIS A 433 14.12 0.66 -1.41
N LEU A 434 13.02 0.69 -2.16
CA LEU A 434 11.82 1.48 -1.84
C LEU A 434 12.07 3.00 -1.72
N PHE A 435 13.07 3.54 -2.43
CA PHE A 435 13.40 4.97 -2.39
C PHE A 435 12.22 5.91 -2.66
N ASP A 436 11.22 5.44 -3.40
CA ASP A 436 10.05 6.20 -3.83
C ASP A 436 8.91 6.24 -2.80
N LEU A 437 9.11 5.65 -1.61
CA LEU A 437 8.27 5.88 -0.43
C LEU A 437 8.64 7.16 0.31
N ALA A 438 9.86 7.66 0.13
CA ALA A 438 10.30 8.89 0.77
C ALA A 438 9.52 10.08 0.20
N ARG A 439 9.19 11.06 1.05
CA ARG A 439 8.53 12.32 0.62
C ARG A 439 9.35 13.07 -0.43
N THR A 440 10.66 12.94 -0.37
CA THR A 440 11.62 13.56 -1.27
C THR A 440 12.60 12.50 -1.76
N MET A 441 12.84 12.49 -3.06
CA MET A 441 13.89 11.69 -3.69
C MET A 441 15.03 12.62 -4.10
N ASN A 442 16.23 12.07 -4.32
CA ASN A 442 17.29 12.88 -4.94
C ASN A 442 16.97 13.12 -6.43
N ASP A 443 17.57 14.15 -7.02
CA ASP A 443 17.25 14.57 -8.39
C ASP A 443 17.45 13.46 -9.43
N ALA A 444 18.41 12.55 -9.22
CA ALA A 444 18.67 11.44 -10.12
C ALA A 444 17.54 10.41 -10.09
N ALA A 445 17.05 10.07 -8.91
CA ALA A 445 15.90 9.19 -8.72
C ALA A 445 14.61 9.85 -9.24
N GLU A 446 14.41 11.15 -9.03
CA GLU A 446 13.26 11.87 -9.58
C GLU A 446 13.25 11.83 -11.12
N ARG A 447 14.38 12.13 -11.76
CA ARG A 447 14.50 12.05 -13.22
C ARG A 447 14.24 10.65 -13.75
N ALA A 448 14.81 9.62 -13.11
CA ALA A 448 14.59 8.23 -13.53
C ALA A 448 13.12 7.82 -13.46
N VAL A 449 12.39 8.25 -12.41
CA VAL A 449 10.94 8.02 -12.28
C VAL A 449 10.19 8.69 -13.44
N VAL A 450 10.48 9.97 -13.72
CA VAL A 450 9.84 10.72 -14.81
C VAL A 450 10.08 10.06 -16.17
N GLU A 451 11.33 9.73 -16.49
CA GLU A 451 11.70 9.05 -17.74
C GLU A 451 10.99 7.70 -17.88
N GLY A 452 10.83 6.95 -16.79
CA GLY A 452 10.07 5.70 -16.79
C GLY A 452 8.60 5.88 -17.15
N TYR A 453 7.94 6.94 -16.65
CA TYR A 453 6.56 7.25 -17.04
C TYR A 453 6.46 7.83 -18.46
N GLU A 454 7.44 8.59 -18.91
CA GLU A 454 7.52 9.05 -20.30
C GLU A 454 7.63 7.87 -21.27
N PHE A 455 8.43 6.85 -20.93
CA PHE A 455 8.52 5.61 -21.70
C PHE A 455 7.15 4.92 -21.86
N LEU A 456 6.36 4.83 -20.78
CA LEU A 456 4.99 4.31 -20.86
C LEU A 456 4.10 5.18 -21.74
N CYS A 457 4.19 6.50 -21.59
CA CYS A 457 3.40 7.46 -22.37
C CYS A 457 3.66 7.32 -23.87
N GLN A 458 4.92 7.22 -24.27
CA GLN A 458 5.34 7.04 -25.67
C GLN A 458 4.73 5.77 -26.28
N HIS A 459 4.74 4.66 -25.54
CA HIS A 459 4.22 3.37 -26.00
C HIS A 459 2.70 3.31 -26.17
N VAL A 460 1.95 4.22 -25.55
CA VAL A 460 0.49 4.33 -25.72
C VAL A 460 0.05 5.58 -26.46
N GLY A 461 0.97 6.45 -26.86
CA GLY A 461 0.70 7.69 -27.59
C GLY A 461 -0.02 8.75 -26.75
N VAL A 462 0.37 8.90 -25.49
CA VAL A 462 0.00 10.04 -24.62
C VAL A 462 1.25 10.82 -24.21
N SER A 463 1.08 11.94 -23.52
CA SER A 463 2.18 12.80 -23.07
C SER A 463 2.11 13.00 -21.56
N LEU A 464 3.28 13.01 -20.90
CA LEU A 464 3.40 13.45 -19.52
C LEU A 464 3.25 14.98 -19.48
N PRO A 465 2.36 15.56 -18.65
CA PRO A 465 2.34 17.00 -18.47
C PRO A 465 3.60 17.42 -17.69
N LEU A 466 4.34 18.35 -18.28
CA LEU A 466 5.53 18.97 -17.70
C LEU A 466 5.21 19.75 -16.42
#